data_AF-A0A917XMB8-F1
#
_entry.id   AF-A0A917XMB8-F1
#
_cell.length_a   1.000
_cell.length_b   1.000
_cell.length_c   1.000
_cell.angle_alpha   90.00
_cell.angle_beta   90.00
_cell.angle_gamma   90.00
#
_symmetry.space_group_name_H-M   'P 1'
#
loop_
_entity.id
_entity.type
_entity.pdbx_description
1 polymer ?
#
loop_
_entity_poly.entity_id
_entity_poly.type
_entity_poly.pdbx_seq_one_letter_code
_entity_poly.pdbx_strand_id
1 'polypeptide(L)' 'MVQNYHHDAAGRLLWRTAEDDGPGLPPSSRVFVSPYDTTARYAQHGHIVSCRGLSTHLTETCTPGSPIVITDV' A
#
# COMPACT_ATOMS: atom_id res chain seq x y z
N MET A 1 -1.26 -6.24 10.85
CA MET A 1 -0.41 -5.78 9.74
C MET A 1 -1.15 -6.11 8.44
N VAL A 2 -1.47 -5.12 7.59
CA VAL A 2 -2.23 -5.30 6.34
C VAL A 2 -1.25 -5.00 5.21
N GLN A 3 -0.53 -6.01 4.74
CA GLN A 3 0.43 -5.90 3.65
C GLN A 3 0.05 -6.84 2.52
N ASN A 4 0.11 -6.36 1.28
CA ASN A 4 -0.20 -7.14 0.07
C ASN A 4 0.91 -8.14 -0.31
N TYR A 5 1.93 -8.27 0.52
CA TYR A 5 3.05 -9.17 0.31
C TYR A 5 3.33 -9.97 1.58
N HIS A 6 4.18 -10.98 1.46
CA HIS A 6 4.77 -11.70 2.58
C HIS A 6 6.20 -12.09 2.25
N HIS A 7 6.97 -12.45 3.29
CA HIS A 7 8.28 -13.08 3.10
C HIS A 7 8.11 -14.59 3.09
N ASP A 8 8.75 -15.26 2.13
CA ASP A 8 8.91 -16.70 2.17
C ASP A 8 9.98 -17.11 3.22
N ALA A 9 10.15 -18.42 3.41
CA ALA A 9 11.15 -18.95 4.35
C ALA A 9 12.60 -18.58 3.96
N ALA A 10 12.86 -18.20 2.71
CA ALA A 10 14.15 -17.75 2.21
C ALA A 10 14.32 -16.21 2.31
N GLY A 11 13.34 -15.51 2.87
CA GLY A 11 13.36 -14.05 3.02
C GLY A 11 13.02 -13.28 1.73
N ARG A 12 12.55 -13.95 0.68
CA ARG A 12 12.13 -13.30 -0.57
C ARG A 12 10.74 -12.73 -0.42
N LEU A 13 10.55 -11.56 -1.03
CA LEU A 13 9.28 -10.88 -1.05
C LEU A 13 8.37 -11.49 -2.14
N LEU A 14 7.18 -11.93 -1.76
CA LEU A 14 6.18 -12.48 -2.68
C LEU A 14 4.86 -11.72 -2.57
N TRP A 15 4.22 -11.48 -3.71
CA TRP A 15 2.86 -10.93 -3.75
C TRP A 15 1.85 -11.94 -3.19
N ARG A 16 0.88 -11.46 -2.43
CA ARG A 16 -0.30 -12.25 -2.09
C ARG A 16 -1.23 -12.28 -3.28
N THR A 17 -1.72 -13.45 -3.63
CA THR A 17 -2.76 -13.62 -4.65
C THR A 17 -4.08 -14.06 -4.02
N ALA A 18 -5.18 -13.92 -4.76
CA ALA A 18 -6.48 -14.44 -4.31
C ALA A 18 -6.53 -15.97 -4.27
N GLU A 19 -5.60 -16.62 -4.97
CA GLU A 19 -5.52 -18.07 -5.18
C GLU A 19 -4.54 -18.74 -4.20
N ASP A 20 -3.78 -17.96 -3.41
CA ASP A 20 -2.87 -18.50 -2.40
C ASP A 20 -3.65 -19.25 -1.31
N ASP A 21 -3.21 -20.48 -0.97
CA ASP A 21 -3.67 -21.27 0.20
C ASP A 21 -3.39 -20.59 1.56
N GLY A 22 -2.80 -19.40 1.54
CA GLY A 22 -2.49 -18.57 2.71
C GLY A 22 -3.65 -17.65 3.13
N PRO A 23 -3.39 -16.62 3.96
CA PRO A 23 -4.42 -15.71 4.49
C PRO A 23 -5.14 -14.82 3.45
N GLY A 24 -4.93 -15.06 2.15
CA GLY A 24 -5.54 -14.35 1.04
C GLY A 24 -5.14 -12.86 0.95
N LEU A 25 -5.80 -12.16 0.03
CA LEU A 25 -5.66 -10.71 -0.12
C LEU A 25 -6.15 -10.01 1.15
N PRO A 26 -5.35 -9.11 1.74
CA PRO A 26 -5.80 -8.35 2.89
C PRO A 26 -6.85 -7.29 2.44
N PRO A 27 -7.66 -6.75 3.36
CA PRO A 27 -8.68 -5.75 3.03
C PRO A 27 -8.06 -4.54 2.31
N SER A 28 -8.76 -4.04 1.29
CA SER A 28 -8.26 -3.09 0.28
C SER A 28 -7.72 -1.77 0.84
N SER A 29 -8.14 -1.36 2.03
CA SER A 29 -7.49 -0.27 2.76
C SER A 29 -7.85 -0.27 4.25
N ARG A 30 -6.93 0.24 5.08
CA ARG A 30 -7.23 0.82 6.39
C ARG A 30 -6.67 2.23 6.39
N VAL A 31 -7.55 3.22 6.48
CA VAL A 31 -7.13 4.63 6.53
C VAL A 31 -6.90 5.01 7.99
N PHE A 32 -5.70 5.50 8.30
CA PHE A 32 -5.40 6.15 9.58
C PHE A 32 -5.38 7.66 9.35
N VAL A 33 -6.41 8.36 9.85
CA VAL A 33 -6.47 9.82 9.82
C VAL A 33 -6.21 10.33 11.23
N SER A 34 -5.25 11.24 11.39
CA SER A 34 -5.16 12.01 12.64
C SER A 34 -6.31 13.01 12.68
N PRO A 35 -7.18 12.98 13.71
CA PRO A 35 -8.25 13.97 13.84
C PRO A 35 -7.70 15.39 14.13
N TYR A 36 -6.43 15.49 14.55
CA TYR A 36 -5.78 16.75 14.93
C TYR A 36 -4.82 17.29 13.87
N ASP A 37 -4.66 16.63 12.72
CA ASP A 37 -3.88 17.19 11.62
C ASP A 37 -4.67 18.32 10.95
N THR A 38 -4.30 19.55 11.30
CA THR A 38 -4.85 20.81 10.78
C THR A 38 -4.32 21.16 9.39
N THR A 39 -3.23 20.51 8.95
CA THR A 39 -2.59 20.74 7.66
C THR A 39 -3.10 19.81 6.57
N ALA A 40 -3.70 18.68 6.95
CA ALA A 40 -4.31 17.73 6.02
C ALA A 40 -5.31 18.43 5.07
N ARG A 41 -5.07 18.30 3.77
CA ARG A 41 -5.96 18.81 2.71
C ARG A 41 -6.72 17.65 2.07
N TYR A 42 -7.90 17.95 1.53
CA TYR A 42 -8.62 17.03 0.67
C TYR A 42 -8.02 17.11 -0.72
N ALA A 43 -7.36 16.04 -1.16
CA ALA A 43 -6.96 15.86 -2.54
C ALA A 43 -8.08 15.11 -3.26
N GLN A 44 -8.55 15.65 -4.38
CA GLN A 44 -9.55 14.99 -5.21
C GLN A 44 -8.87 14.53 -6.51
N HIS A 45 -8.95 13.24 -6.81
CA HIS A 45 -8.57 12.71 -8.12
C HIS A 45 -9.82 12.33 -8.90
N GLY A 46 -10.17 13.14 -9.91
CA GLY A 46 -11.39 12.97 -10.69
C GLY A 46 -12.68 13.17 -9.88
N HIS A 47 -13.68 12.31 -10.11
CA HIS A 47 -15.02 12.44 -9.51
C HIS A 47 -15.26 11.54 -8.29
N ILE A 48 -14.31 10.67 -7.89
CA ILE A 48 -14.64 9.50 -7.07
C ILE A 48 -13.72 9.32 -5.85
N VAL A 49 -12.47 9.81 -5.87
CA VAL A 49 -11.52 9.56 -4.78
C VAL A 49 -11.07 10.86 -4.12
N SER A 50 -11.55 11.09 -2.89
CA SER A 50 -11.05 12.13 -2.01
C SER A 50 -10.11 11.52 -0.96
N CYS A 51 -8.83 11.83 -1.03
CA CYS A 51 -7.86 11.47 0.00
C CYS A 51 -7.68 12.65 0.95
N ARG A 52 -7.69 12.42 2.27
CA ARG A 52 -7.32 13.44 3.26
C ARG A 52 -5.86 13.23 3.66
N GLY A 53 -4.99 14.19 3.38
CA GLY A 53 -3.57 14.12 3.75
C GLY A 53 -2.64 14.85 2.78
N LEU A 54 -1.35 14.49 2.83
CA LEU A 54 -0.32 14.93 1.89
C LEU A 54 -0.28 13.99 0.68
N SER A 55 -0.18 14.57 -0.52
CA SER A 55 0.05 13.79 -1.74
C SER A 55 1.53 13.85 -2.09
N THR A 56 2.16 12.70 -2.29
CA THR A 56 3.53 12.60 -2.81
C THR A 56 3.51 11.81 -4.11
N HIS A 57 4.27 12.28 -5.11
CA HIS A 57 4.44 11.56 -6.35
C HIS A 57 5.69 10.69 -6.26
N LEU A 58 5.51 9.38 -6.34
CA LEU A 58 6.59 8.42 -6.36
C LEU A 58 6.70 7.83 -7.76
N THR A 59 7.93 7.73 -8.26
CA THR A 59 8.23 6.99 -9.49
C THR A 59 9.25 5.93 -9.15
N GLU A 60 8.99 4.70 -9.58
CA GLU A 60 9.85 3.56 -9.28
C GLU A 60 10.18 2.80 -10.58
N THR A 61 11.36 2.20 -10.64
CA THR A 61 11.79 1.37 -11.75
C THR A 61 11.54 -0.11 -11.42
N CYS A 62 10.47 -0.66 -12.00
CA CYS A 62 10.11 -2.06 -11.77
C CYS A 62 11.07 -3.01 -12.51
N THR A 63 11.72 -3.92 -11.77
CA THR A 63 12.45 -5.05 -12.37
C THR A 63 11.51 -6.24 -12.54
N PRO A 64 11.52 -6.96 -13.67
CA PRO A 64 10.65 -8.13 -13.86
C PRO A 64 10.93 -9.22 -12.82
N GLY A 65 9.87 -9.76 -12.21
CA GLY A 65 9.93 -10.97 -11.40
C GLY A 65 10.09 -10.79 -9.89
N SER A 66 10.08 -9.57 -9.36
CA SER A 66 10.06 -9.36 -7.90
C SER A 66 9.28 -8.11 -7.49
N PRO A 67 8.47 -8.16 -6.42
CA PRO A 67 7.90 -6.95 -5.85
C PRO A 67 9.03 -6.07 -5.32
N ILE A 68 8.95 -4.78 -5.61
CA ILE A 68 9.74 -3.77 -4.93
C ILE A 68 8.77 -3.06 -3.98
N VAL A 69 9.17 -2.98 -2.71
CA VAL A 69 8.36 -2.35 -1.66
C VAL A 69 9.26 -1.41 -0.87
N ILE A 70 8.77 -0.19 -0.69
CA ILE A 70 9.37 0.78 0.23
C ILE A 70 8.80 0.50 1.62
N THR A 71 9.67 0.08 2.53
CA THR A 71 9.29 -0.32 3.90
C THR A 71 9.77 0.64 4.99
N ASP A 72 10.52 1.69 4.62
CA ASP A 72 11.00 2.70 5.57
C ASP A 72 9.89 3.73 5.81
N VAL A 73 9.39 3.79 7.06
CA VAL A 73 8.31 4.68 7.54
C VAL A 73 8.69 5.32 8.86
#